data_AF-A0A146MEF3-F1
#
_entry.id   AF-A0A146MEF3-F1
#
_cell.length_a   1.000
_cell.length_b   1.000
_cell.length_c   1.000
_cell.angle_alpha   90.00
_cell.angle_beta   90.00
_cell.angle_gamma   90.00
#
_symmetry.space_group_name_H-M   'P 1'
#
loop_
_entity.id
_entity.type
_entity.pdbx_description
1 polymer ?
#
loop_
_entity_poly.entity_id
_entity_poly.type
_entity_poly.pdbx_seq_one_letter_code
_entity_poly.pdbx_strand_id
1 'polypeptide(L)'
;PPGYAPIPVPGTAKPASVPPPPQAVAPPSVAPSEEDNHPAVPQRSPLPSVKVSETSQQEKLTLLLQKQNQFKASALKAKEDGDLQLAKENLRQFRSLEPLIEAMKIKIPDELVLKFSSAVDDALAGRPVDLSALMSASASLPASNEVPPDAQRAMTEPTDSSDDPPAPATIMEALEQRLAKFQQQEENAKAEGNSGKARRMGRIVKQYQDAIKLHRAGKPFPVDELPTPPGFAPIPVSGVSSAVPTGPSLTLSPGKRLEPASPSSSSPATPQRSPLPSLKGVEGTKQEKQLKLLLQKQKQFKEAALKAKQDGNLQLAKEYLRQYKSFDPLIEAAQGGFPVDLTTLPATPGSSQVIEKEYEIVKMTDCLPGTTSEMYNQLITDLHQQLKLCMETRAHFKAIGDVANANKFEQLAVSSKKDLDTVKIACNKDEPIPKFHYERRTFDIVRCNTDLTDNEMEISILQGVNYNVPNPKEIDTYVRFEFPAPNNEEPKRDKTSTVYNTNNPAYDAKFMISIPRSNRNFQRLFRRHALKLEVWSKGGFLRSDSMVGTVNVKLLPLETKCTVHDSFDLMDGRKPLGGKLEVKIRIRHPIQSKQVEQLQEKWLVVD
;
A
#
# COMPACT_ATOMS: atom_id res chain seq x y z
N PRO A 1 67.57 -46.76 -49.62
CA PRO A 1 68.04 -46.86 -48.22
C PRO A 1 66.86 -47.12 -47.26
N PRO A 2 66.72 -48.33 -46.72
CA PRO A 2 65.64 -48.72 -45.79
C PRO A 2 66.10 -48.72 -44.31
N GLY A 3 65.14 -48.87 -43.40
CA GLY A 3 65.39 -49.16 -41.98
C GLY A 3 65.43 -47.94 -41.05
N TYR A 4 65.18 -48.07 -39.74
CA TYR A 4 64.65 -49.23 -38.99
C TYR A 4 63.95 -48.70 -37.71
N ALA A 5 63.11 -49.51 -37.06
CA ALA A 5 62.53 -49.17 -35.75
C ALA A 5 63.60 -49.23 -34.63
N PRO A 6 63.30 -48.71 -33.42
CA PRO A 6 62.77 -49.65 -32.42
C PRO A 6 61.70 -49.09 -31.46
N ILE A 7 60.89 -50.01 -30.93
CA ILE A 7 60.22 -49.90 -29.63
C ILE A 7 61.09 -50.66 -28.61
N PRO A 8 61.34 -50.10 -27.42
CA PRO A 8 61.10 -50.90 -26.21
C PRO A 8 60.47 -50.11 -25.04
N VAL A 9 59.43 -50.72 -24.47
CA VAL A 9 58.91 -50.54 -23.10
C VAL A 9 59.44 -51.70 -22.22
N PRO A 10 59.21 -51.75 -20.89
CA PRO A 10 58.75 -50.72 -19.93
C PRO A 10 59.63 -50.61 -18.64
N GLY A 11 59.31 -49.64 -17.77
CA GLY A 11 59.26 -49.90 -16.32
C GLY A 11 60.07 -49.01 -15.37
N THR A 12 59.36 -48.24 -14.53
CA THR A 12 59.41 -48.23 -13.04
C THR A 12 58.38 -47.20 -12.52
N ALA A 13 58.04 -47.19 -11.21
CA ALA A 13 56.82 -46.52 -10.73
C ALA A 13 56.93 -45.88 -9.32
N LYS A 14 56.08 -44.85 -9.09
CA LYS A 14 55.81 -44.13 -7.80
C LYS A 14 57.02 -43.30 -7.29
N PRO A 15 56.86 -42.24 -6.45
CA PRO A 15 55.82 -41.94 -5.43
C PRO A 15 54.76 -40.90 -5.89
N ALA A 16 53.58 -40.72 -5.29
CA ALA A 16 53.01 -40.96 -3.95
C ALA A 16 53.23 -39.82 -2.92
N SER A 17 52.17 -39.05 -2.63
CA SER A 17 52.09 -37.99 -1.63
C SER A 17 51.23 -38.40 -0.42
N VAL A 18 51.72 -38.15 0.80
CA VAL A 18 51.16 -38.67 2.07
C VAL A 18 51.69 -37.80 3.24
N PRO A 19 51.03 -37.75 4.43
CA PRO A 19 49.70 -37.20 4.75
C PRO A 19 49.82 -35.95 5.69
N PRO A 20 48.73 -35.51 6.38
CA PRO A 20 48.45 -36.08 7.72
C PRO A 20 46.97 -36.46 7.97
N PRO A 21 46.68 -37.44 8.86
CA PRO A 21 45.31 -37.92 9.15
C PRO A 21 44.65 -37.24 10.39
N PRO A 22 43.32 -37.40 10.60
CA PRO A 22 42.56 -36.76 11.69
C PRO A 22 42.12 -37.72 12.83
N GLN A 23 41.80 -37.13 14.00
CA GLN A 23 40.95 -37.64 15.11
C GLN A 23 40.90 -36.59 16.25
N ALA A 24 39.96 -36.56 17.21
CA ALA A 24 38.51 -36.80 17.19
C ALA A 24 37.86 -36.26 18.51
N VAL A 25 36.63 -35.75 18.42
CA VAL A 25 35.56 -35.57 19.45
C VAL A 25 35.93 -35.44 20.95
N ALA A 26 35.45 -34.34 21.58
CA ALA A 26 35.15 -34.27 23.03
C ALA A 26 33.87 -33.42 23.27
N PRO A 27 32.95 -33.78 24.21
CA PRO A 27 31.66 -33.09 24.40
C PRO A 27 31.62 -32.25 25.73
N PRO A 28 30.45 -31.98 26.36
CA PRO A 28 30.00 -30.61 26.64
C PRO A 28 30.33 -30.07 28.05
N SER A 29 30.17 -28.75 28.23
CA SER A 29 30.21 -28.08 29.54
C SER A 29 28.85 -28.14 30.26
N VAL A 30 28.87 -28.14 31.61
CA VAL A 30 27.71 -28.24 32.51
C VAL A 30 27.74 -27.12 33.56
N ALA A 31 26.61 -26.89 34.24
CA ALA A 31 26.29 -25.79 35.16
C ALA A 31 27.21 -25.66 36.41
N PRO A 32 27.19 -24.49 37.11
CA PRO A 32 28.11 -24.18 38.22
C PRO A 32 27.57 -24.56 39.61
N SER A 33 28.43 -24.40 40.63
CA SER A 33 28.08 -24.38 42.07
C SER A 33 29.02 -23.44 42.84
N GLU A 34 28.60 -23.00 44.03
CA GLU A 34 29.39 -22.23 45.03
C GLU A 34 30.57 -23.08 45.62
N GLU A 35 31.47 -22.61 46.50
CA GLU A 35 31.46 -21.49 47.46
C GLU A 35 32.91 -21.09 47.91
N ASP A 36 33.07 -19.98 48.65
CA ASP A 36 34.22 -19.46 49.45
C ASP A 36 35.69 -19.89 49.14
N ASN A 37 36.68 -18.97 49.10
CA ASN A 37 37.12 -18.20 50.29
C ASN A 37 38.04 -16.99 49.96
N HIS A 38 38.22 -16.09 50.94
CA HIS A 38 39.10 -14.90 50.96
C HIS A 38 40.35 -15.14 51.87
N PRO A 39 41.25 -14.16 52.16
CA PRO A 39 41.65 -12.92 51.46
C PRO A 39 43.19 -12.78 51.22
N ALA A 40 43.61 -11.83 50.36
CA ALA A 40 44.96 -11.22 50.42
C ALA A 40 45.02 -9.80 49.80
N VAL A 41 45.94 -8.97 50.28
CA VAL A 41 46.17 -7.52 50.00
C VAL A 41 47.70 -7.29 50.10
N PRO A 42 48.37 -6.26 49.49
CA PRO A 42 47.95 -5.16 48.60
C PRO A 42 48.75 -5.06 47.26
N GLN A 43 48.40 -4.10 46.38
CA GLN A 43 49.25 -2.92 46.09
C GLN A 43 48.55 -1.88 45.20
N ARG A 44 49.10 -0.65 45.16
CA ARG A 44 48.45 0.56 44.61
C ARG A 44 49.24 1.11 43.43
N SER A 45 48.57 1.27 42.28
CA SER A 45 49.08 1.94 41.07
C SER A 45 48.11 3.03 40.60
N PRO A 46 48.53 3.98 39.72
CA PRO A 46 47.91 5.30 39.64
C PRO A 46 46.49 5.36 39.05
N LEU A 47 45.77 6.45 39.35
CA LEU A 47 44.48 6.75 38.72
C LEU A 47 44.67 6.97 37.20
N PRO A 48 43.80 6.40 36.34
CA PRO A 48 43.69 6.84 34.96
C PRO A 48 42.96 8.19 34.89
N SER A 49 43.46 9.12 34.08
CA SER A 49 42.78 10.39 33.81
C SER A 49 41.44 10.15 33.11
N VAL A 50 40.40 10.88 33.53
CA VAL A 50 39.07 10.81 32.91
C VAL A 50 39.14 11.26 31.45
N LYS A 51 38.95 10.32 30.52
CA LYS A 51 38.53 10.64 29.16
C LYS A 51 37.02 10.72 29.14
N VAL A 52 36.47 11.90 28.85
CA VAL A 52 35.03 12.05 28.62
C VAL A 52 34.68 11.33 27.33
N SER A 53 33.83 10.31 27.43
CA SER A 53 33.29 9.60 26.27
C SER A 53 32.23 10.47 25.58
N GLU A 54 32.40 10.72 24.29
CA GLU A 54 31.39 11.41 23.46
C GLU A 54 30.11 10.56 23.43
N THR A 55 29.07 11.03 24.11
CA THR A 55 27.74 10.40 24.11
C THR A 55 27.06 10.64 22.77
N SER A 56 26.50 9.58 22.19
CA SER A 56 25.83 9.61 20.89
C SER A 56 24.64 10.57 20.92
N GLN A 57 24.37 11.24 19.79
CA GLN A 57 23.19 12.10 19.63
C GLN A 57 21.89 11.34 19.96
N GLN A 58 21.84 10.04 19.64
CA GLN A 58 20.72 9.14 19.97
C GLN A 58 20.52 8.98 21.49
N GLU A 59 21.61 8.91 22.26
CA GLU A 59 21.59 8.77 23.72
C GLU A 59 21.19 10.09 24.38
N LYS A 60 21.73 11.22 23.90
CA LYS A 60 21.35 12.56 24.39
C LYS A 60 19.86 12.85 24.14
N LEU A 61 19.32 12.51 22.95
CA LEU A 61 17.89 12.61 22.66
C LEU A 61 17.06 11.73 23.60
N THR A 62 17.47 10.47 23.82
CA THR A 62 16.78 9.53 24.72
C THR A 62 16.72 10.08 26.15
N LEU A 63 17.83 10.64 26.63
CA LEU A 63 17.96 11.18 27.99
C LEU A 63 17.18 12.50 28.18
N LEU A 64 17.10 13.35 27.16
CA LEU A 64 16.18 14.50 27.12
C LEU A 64 14.70 14.04 27.21
N LEU A 65 14.32 13.00 26.45
CA LEU A 65 12.98 12.42 26.48
C LEU A 65 12.64 11.85 27.88
N GLN A 66 13.59 11.19 28.52
CA GLN A 66 13.46 10.69 29.88
C GLN A 66 13.27 11.84 30.88
N LYS A 67 14.09 12.90 30.80
CA LYS A 67 14.00 14.06 31.70
C LYS A 67 12.71 14.87 31.49
N GLN A 68 12.23 14.99 30.24
CA GLN A 68 10.93 15.58 29.95
C GLN A 68 9.79 14.77 30.59
N ASN A 69 9.79 13.44 30.46
CA ASN A 69 8.79 12.59 31.11
C ASN A 69 8.87 12.66 32.65
N GLN A 70 10.07 12.83 33.23
CA GLN A 70 10.24 13.06 34.67
C GLN A 70 9.57 14.36 35.12
N PHE A 71 9.81 15.49 34.44
CA PHE A 71 9.12 16.76 34.74
C PHE A 71 7.60 16.66 34.57
N LYS A 72 7.12 15.89 33.58
CA LYS A 72 5.68 15.62 33.40
C LYS A 72 5.09 14.87 34.60
N ALA A 73 5.76 13.83 35.08
CA ALA A 73 5.33 13.06 36.24
C ALA A 73 5.35 13.92 37.52
N SER A 74 6.40 14.70 37.74
CA SER A 74 6.50 15.64 38.86
C SER A 74 5.41 16.72 38.84
N ALA A 75 5.07 17.25 37.65
CA ALA A 75 3.99 18.24 37.49
C ALA A 75 2.60 17.65 37.81
N LEU A 76 2.35 16.39 37.43
CA LEU A 76 1.12 15.68 37.76
C LEU A 76 1.03 15.38 39.25
N LYS A 77 2.10 14.84 39.85
CA LYS A 77 2.13 14.56 41.29
C LYS A 77 1.97 15.83 42.13
N ALA A 78 2.69 16.90 41.81
CA ALA A 78 2.54 18.18 42.53
C ALA A 78 1.11 18.76 42.44
N LYS A 79 0.38 18.48 41.35
CA LYS A 79 -1.03 18.84 41.20
C LYS A 79 -1.95 17.97 42.07
N GLU A 80 -1.63 16.70 42.25
CA GLU A 80 -2.34 15.76 43.15
C GLU A 80 -2.08 16.09 44.63
N ASP A 81 -0.82 16.41 44.97
CA ASP A 81 -0.38 16.89 46.29
C ASP A 81 -0.87 18.34 46.61
N GLY A 82 -1.52 19.01 45.66
CA GLY A 82 -2.13 20.34 45.83
C GLY A 82 -1.19 21.55 45.63
N ASP A 83 0.12 21.35 45.44
CA ASP A 83 1.07 22.43 45.14
C ASP A 83 0.98 22.89 43.68
N LEU A 84 0.07 23.82 43.46
CA LEU A 84 -0.15 24.46 42.16
C LEU A 84 1.03 25.32 41.69
N GLN A 85 1.99 25.70 42.53
CA GLN A 85 3.19 26.44 42.10
C GLN A 85 4.27 25.48 41.60
N LEU A 86 4.57 24.42 42.37
CA LEU A 86 5.48 23.37 41.95
C LEU A 86 4.99 22.65 40.69
N ALA A 87 3.67 22.45 40.56
CA ALA A 87 3.07 21.91 39.34
C ALA A 87 3.28 22.81 38.11
N LYS A 88 3.18 24.14 38.28
CA LYS A 88 3.43 25.12 37.19
C LYS A 88 4.89 25.17 36.78
N GLU A 89 5.82 25.18 37.73
CA GLU A 89 7.25 25.24 37.40
C GLU A 89 7.73 23.93 36.75
N ASN A 90 7.30 22.75 37.23
CA ASN A 90 7.58 21.49 36.53
C ASN A 90 6.96 21.46 35.12
N LEU A 91 5.78 22.04 34.90
CA LEU A 91 5.18 22.17 33.56
C LEU A 91 5.95 23.16 32.66
N ARG A 92 6.59 24.19 33.23
CA ARG A 92 7.50 25.09 32.52
C ARG A 92 8.77 24.37 32.08
N GLN A 93 9.38 23.57 32.97
CA GLN A 93 10.55 22.74 32.68
C GLN A 93 10.24 21.60 31.69
N PHE A 94 9.01 21.07 31.69
CA PHE A 94 8.55 20.14 30.65
C PHE A 94 8.55 20.78 29.25
N ARG A 95 8.10 22.04 29.14
CA ARG A 95 8.00 22.78 27.87
C ARG A 95 9.33 23.35 27.38
N SER A 96 10.28 23.69 28.26
CA SER A 96 11.59 24.20 27.84
C SER A 96 12.45 23.15 27.12
N LEU A 97 12.23 21.86 27.40
CA LEU A 97 12.89 20.75 26.70
C LEU A 97 12.27 20.41 25.33
N GLU A 98 11.02 20.83 25.08
CA GLU A 98 10.28 20.53 23.85
C GLU A 98 10.98 21.02 22.56
N PRO A 99 11.48 22.27 22.45
CA PRO A 99 12.24 22.71 21.27
C PRO A 99 13.63 22.06 21.15
N LEU A 100 14.27 21.66 22.25
CA LEU A 100 15.56 20.95 22.22
C LEU A 100 15.39 19.53 21.67
N ILE A 101 14.32 18.85 22.08
CA ILE A 101 13.93 17.53 21.58
C ILE A 101 13.55 17.59 20.09
N GLU A 102 12.85 18.63 19.64
CA GLU A 102 12.50 18.78 18.23
C GLU A 102 13.71 19.14 17.36
N ALA A 103 14.60 20.03 17.83
CA ALA A 103 15.84 20.37 17.14
C ALA A 103 16.74 19.13 16.93
N MET A 104 16.84 18.22 17.90
CA MET A 104 17.62 16.98 17.76
C MET A 104 17.00 15.94 16.81
N LYS A 105 15.75 16.10 16.35
CA LYS A 105 15.15 15.22 15.31
C LYS A 105 15.50 15.66 13.90
N ILE A 106 15.85 16.94 13.71
CA ILE A 106 16.21 17.52 12.42
C ILE A 106 17.74 17.44 12.28
N LYS A 107 18.25 17.04 11.11
CA LYS A 107 19.70 17.11 10.86
C LYS A 107 20.13 18.56 10.64
N ILE A 108 20.79 19.12 11.64
CA ILE A 108 21.35 20.47 11.65
C ILE A 108 22.86 20.41 11.27
N PRO A 109 23.41 21.37 10.50
CA PRO A 109 24.84 21.43 10.18
C PRO A 109 25.76 21.57 11.42
N ASP A 110 26.97 21.02 11.31
CA ASP A 110 27.86 20.73 12.45
C ASP A 110 28.27 21.93 13.31
N GLU A 111 28.34 23.15 12.74
CA GLU A 111 28.72 24.35 13.50
C GLU A 111 27.67 24.75 14.56
N LEU A 112 26.39 24.46 14.32
CA LEU A 112 25.33 24.64 15.32
C LEU A 112 25.32 23.50 16.35
N VAL A 113 25.77 22.29 15.98
CA VAL A 113 25.79 21.12 16.87
C VAL A 113 26.62 21.37 18.14
N LEU A 114 27.72 22.14 18.05
CA LEU A 114 28.53 22.51 19.22
C LEU A 114 27.84 23.49 20.19
N LYS A 115 26.99 24.39 19.68
CA LYS A 115 26.19 25.31 20.52
C LYS A 115 25.00 24.58 21.14
N PHE A 116 24.35 23.70 20.37
CA PHE A 116 23.27 22.84 20.87
C PHE A 116 23.76 21.81 21.89
N SER A 117 24.94 21.20 21.72
CA SER A 117 25.45 20.20 22.66
C SER A 117 25.70 20.78 24.05
N SER A 118 26.34 21.96 24.14
CA SER A 118 26.53 22.67 25.42
C SER A 118 25.19 22.98 26.09
N ALA A 119 24.20 23.49 25.35
CA ALA A 119 22.87 23.81 25.89
C ALA A 119 22.12 22.55 26.37
N VAL A 120 22.28 21.41 25.68
CA VAL A 120 21.73 20.11 26.10
C VAL A 120 22.43 19.59 27.35
N ASP A 121 23.75 19.73 27.46
CA ASP A 121 24.52 19.25 28.61
C ASP A 121 24.28 20.11 29.87
N ASP A 122 24.10 21.42 29.74
CA ASP A 122 23.66 22.30 30.83
C ASP A 122 22.19 22.03 31.25
N ALA A 123 21.29 21.80 30.29
CA ALA A 123 19.90 21.39 30.56
C ALA A 123 19.86 20.02 31.28
N LEU A 124 20.74 19.09 30.90
CA LEU A 124 20.91 17.79 31.55
C LEU A 124 21.45 17.95 32.98
N ALA A 125 22.45 18.83 33.19
CA ALA A 125 22.96 19.20 34.51
C ALA A 125 21.95 19.97 35.38
N GLY A 126 20.82 20.42 34.82
CA GLY A 126 19.76 21.13 35.56
C GLY A 126 20.04 22.60 35.82
N ARG A 127 20.91 23.22 35.01
CA ARG A 127 21.21 24.66 35.06
C ARG A 127 20.14 25.45 34.28
N PRO A 128 19.90 26.73 34.61
CA PRO A 128 19.02 27.59 33.81
C PRO A 128 19.66 27.86 32.43
N VAL A 129 18.98 27.47 31.36
CA VAL A 129 19.44 27.67 29.97
C VAL A 129 18.71 28.85 29.35
N ASP A 130 19.45 29.89 28.93
CA ASP A 130 18.88 31.04 28.22
C ASP A 130 18.73 30.72 26.71
N LEU A 131 17.49 30.43 26.32
CA LEU A 131 17.13 30.10 24.94
C LEU A 131 16.94 31.33 24.03
N SER A 132 17.07 32.56 24.54
CA SER A 132 16.90 33.80 23.73
C SER A 132 17.93 33.90 22.59
N ALA A 133 19.16 33.43 22.84
CA ALA A 133 20.21 33.34 21.83
C ALA A 133 19.89 32.31 20.72
N LEU A 134 19.26 31.18 21.06
CA LEU A 134 18.83 30.19 20.06
C LEU A 134 17.68 30.72 19.18
N MET A 135 16.71 31.43 19.77
CA MET A 135 15.63 32.05 18.99
C MET A 135 16.15 33.17 18.08
N SER A 136 17.12 33.96 18.55
CA SER A 136 17.82 34.95 17.72
C SER A 136 18.59 34.31 16.56
N ALA A 137 19.20 33.14 16.76
CA ALA A 137 19.88 32.39 15.69
C ALA A 137 18.88 31.83 14.65
N SER A 138 17.67 31.45 15.07
CA SER A 138 16.58 31.05 14.16
C SER A 138 16.03 32.23 13.35
N ALA A 139 16.09 33.44 13.90
CA ALA A 139 15.64 34.68 13.25
C ALA A 139 16.71 35.35 12.35
N SER A 140 17.97 34.89 12.41
CA SER A 140 19.12 35.50 11.71
C SER A 140 19.98 34.46 10.97
N LEU A 141 19.35 33.73 10.04
CA LEU A 141 20.07 33.05 8.96
C LEU A 141 20.09 33.95 7.71
N PRO A 142 21.25 34.50 7.30
CA PRO A 142 21.37 35.14 6.00
C PRO A 142 21.28 34.08 4.90
N ALA A 143 20.48 34.34 3.86
CA ALA A 143 20.39 33.49 2.67
C ALA A 143 21.59 33.75 1.74
N SER A 144 22.82 33.50 2.23
CA SER A 144 24.05 33.74 1.50
C SER A 144 24.28 32.71 0.40
N ASN A 145 23.87 33.07 -0.81
CA ASN A 145 24.55 32.63 -2.03
C ASN A 145 25.33 33.84 -2.54
N GLU A 146 26.62 33.95 -2.19
CA GLU A 146 27.43 35.15 -2.40
C GLU A 146 28.67 34.86 -3.26
N VAL A 147 28.84 35.69 -4.30
CA VAL A 147 29.99 35.79 -5.21
C VAL A 147 30.15 37.29 -5.49
N PRO A 148 31.38 37.85 -5.53
CA PRO A 148 31.69 39.10 -4.82
C PRO A 148 31.24 40.41 -5.50
N PRO A 149 31.23 41.53 -4.75
CA PRO A 149 30.63 42.80 -5.17
C PRO A 149 31.58 43.74 -5.94
N ASP A 150 30.98 44.65 -6.72
CA ASP A 150 31.42 46.06 -6.75
C ASP A 150 30.20 46.98 -7.00
N ALA A 151 30.38 48.30 -6.94
CA ALA A 151 29.40 49.19 -6.31
C ALA A 151 28.53 50.07 -7.23
N GLN A 152 27.39 50.51 -6.65
CA GLN A 152 26.68 51.77 -6.90
C GLN A 152 26.12 52.06 -8.32
N ARG A 153 24.79 51.91 -8.46
CA ARG A 153 23.90 53.10 -8.41
C ARG A 153 22.41 52.80 -8.18
N ALA A 154 21.78 53.72 -7.46
CA ALA A 154 20.35 54.07 -7.45
C ALA A 154 19.29 52.96 -7.58
N MET A 155 18.62 52.65 -6.48
CA MET A 155 17.22 52.20 -6.54
C MET A 155 16.32 53.34 -7.03
N THR A 156 15.41 53.01 -7.94
CA THR A 156 14.11 53.68 -8.07
C THR A 156 13.03 52.61 -8.05
N GLU A 157 12.12 52.68 -7.09
CA GLU A 157 10.86 51.96 -7.17
C GLU A 157 10.04 52.48 -8.37
N PRO A 158 9.37 51.59 -9.11
CA PRO A 158 7.97 51.73 -9.40
C PRO A 158 7.21 50.92 -8.34
N THR A 159 6.53 51.56 -7.38
CA THR A 159 5.19 52.14 -7.57
C THR A 159 4.19 51.19 -8.22
N ASP A 160 3.10 50.96 -7.49
CA ASP A 160 1.84 50.42 -7.96
C ASP A 160 1.51 50.85 -9.41
N SER A 161 1.34 49.87 -10.30
CA SER A 161 0.96 50.09 -11.69
C SER A 161 -0.08 49.05 -12.11
N SER A 162 -1.31 49.51 -12.24
CA SER A 162 -2.43 48.81 -12.84
C SER A 162 -2.20 48.63 -14.35
N ASP A 163 -1.49 47.57 -14.74
CA ASP A 163 -1.37 47.12 -16.13
C ASP A 163 -2.54 46.18 -16.51
N ASP A 164 -3.76 46.57 -16.12
CA ASP A 164 -5.00 45.96 -16.59
C ASP A 164 -5.20 46.38 -18.06
N PRO A 165 -5.16 45.44 -19.03
CA PRO A 165 -5.36 45.79 -20.43
C PRO A 165 -6.78 46.34 -20.66
N PRO A 166 -6.97 47.28 -21.60
CA PRO A 166 -8.28 47.84 -21.88
C PRO A 166 -9.28 46.73 -22.22
N ALA A 167 -10.46 46.80 -21.59
CA ALA A 167 -11.51 45.80 -21.72
C ALA A 167 -11.84 45.58 -23.22
N PRO A 168 -11.52 44.40 -23.79
CA PRO A 168 -11.45 44.23 -25.24
C PRO A 168 -12.85 44.35 -25.85
N ALA A 169 -12.99 45.25 -26.81
CA ALA A 169 -14.27 45.53 -27.46
C ALA A 169 -14.68 44.41 -28.44
N THR A 170 -13.75 43.51 -28.80
CA THR A 170 -13.99 42.39 -29.70
C THR A 170 -13.37 41.08 -29.21
N ILE A 171 -13.96 39.96 -29.65
CA ILE A 171 -13.45 38.61 -29.40
C ILE A 171 -12.04 38.41 -29.98
N MET A 172 -11.71 39.05 -31.12
CA MET A 172 -10.39 38.95 -31.75
C MET A 172 -9.31 39.61 -30.88
N GLU A 173 -9.57 40.83 -30.42
CA GLU A 173 -8.69 41.58 -29.53
C GLU A 173 -8.44 40.82 -28.21
N ALA A 174 -9.50 40.25 -27.61
CA ALA A 174 -9.39 39.44 -26.39
C ALA A 174 -8.50 38.18 -26.57
N LEU A 175 -8.48 37.59 -27.76
CA LEU A 175 -7.61 36.45 -28.07
C LEU A 175 -6.16 36.89 -28.33
N GLU A 176 -5.96 38.01 -29.03
CA GLU A 176 -4.64 38.51 -29.42
C GLU A 176 -3.87 39.12 -28.24
N GLN A 177 -4.54 39.89 -27.36
CA GLN A 177 -3.96 40.37 -26.09
C GLN A 177 -3.43 39.20 -25.23
N ARG A 178 -4.22 38.12 -25.08
CA ARG A 178 -3.85 36.95 -24.27
C ARG A 178 -2.77 36.10 -24.92
N LEU A 179 -2.79 35.96 -26.25
CA LEU A 179 -1.71 35.31 -27.00
C LEU A 179 -0.37 36.01 -26.74
N ALA A 180 -0.34 37.35 -26.79
CA ALA A 180 0.86 38.13 -26.49
C ALA A 180 1.35 37.90 -25.05
N LYS A 181 0.44 37.87 -24.06
CA LYS A 181 0.81 37.61 -22.66
C LYS A 181 1.38 36.19 -22.44
N PHE A 182 0.85 35.17 -23.14
CA PHE A 182 1.42 33.82 -23.07
C PHE A 182 2.74 33.67 -23.86
N GLN A 183 2.95 34.43 -24.93
CA GLN A 183 4.26 34.51 -25.61
C GLN A 183 5.32 35.14 -24.70
N GLN A 184 5.01 36.27 -24.06
CA GLN A 184 5.88 36.90 -23.05
C GLN A 184 6.23 35.92 -21.91
N GLN A 185 5.27 35.13 -21.45
CA GLN A 185 5.53 34.08 -20.44
C GLN A 185 6.35 32.90 -20.97
N GLU A 186 6.29 32.57 -22.27
CA GLU A 186 7.15 31.56 -22.89
C GLU A 186 8.58 32.06 -23.05
N GLU A 187 8.78 33.32 -23.44
CA GLU A 187 10.09 33.95 -23.61
C GLU A 187 10.80 34.18 -22.28
N ASN A 188 10.10 34.72 -21.27
CA ASN A 188 10.62 34.80 -19.91
C ASN A 188 10.99 33.40 -19.38
N ALA A 189 10.17 32.38 -19.62
CA ALA A 189 10.49 31.00 -19.22
C ALA A 189 11.70 30.39 -19.96
N LYS A 190 12.03 30.86 -21.16
CA LYS A 190 13.26 30.47 -21.88
C LYS A 190 14.47 31.19 -21.30
N ALA A 191 14.36 32.50 -21.01
CA ALA A 191 15.42 33.29 -20.38
C ALA A 191 15.75 32.82 -18.95
N GLU A 192 14.73 32.42 -18.19
CA GLU A 192 14.85 31.75 -16.88
C GLU A 192 15.47 30.33 -16.95
N GLY A 193 15.76 29.80 -18.14
CA GLY A 193 16.20 28.41 -18.34
C GLY A 193 15.14 27.34 -18.02
N ASN A 194 13.91 27.74 -17.67
CA ASN A 194 12.84 26.86 -17.21
C ASN A 194 12.15 26.13 -18.38
N SER A 195 12.84 25.14 -18.93
CA SER A 195 12.39 24.34 -20.08
C SER A 195 11.02 23.69 -19.88
N GLY A 196 10.62 23.38 -18.65
CA GLY A 196 9.28 22.86 -18.32
C GLY A 196 8.18 23.92 -18.47
N LYS A 197 8.38 25.11 -17.88
CA LYS A 197 7.49 26.27 -18.01
C LYS A 197 7.38 26.73 -19.47
N ALA A 198 8.50 26.81 -20.19
CA ALA A 198 8.53 27.16 -21.61
C ALA A 198 7.74 26.14 -22.47
N ARG A 199 7.95 24.83 -22.28
CA ARG A 199 7.18 23.78 -22.98
C ARG A 199 5.68 23.78 -22.65
N ARG A 200 5.28 24.29 -21.47
CA ARG A 200 3.86 24.49 -21.12
C ARG A 200 3.28 25.71 -21.83
N MET A 201 3.96 26.86 -21.78
CA MET A 201 3.47 28.09 -22.40
C MET A 201 3.40 27.97 -23.93
N GLY A 202 4.40 27.37 -24.57
CA GLY A 202 4.39 27.12 -26.03
C GLY A 202 3.30 26.14 -26.52
N ARG A 203 2.63 25.40 -25.62
CA ARG A 203 1.38 24.68 -25.96
C ARG A 203 0.17 25.61 -25.91
N ILE A 204 0.08 26.44 -24.87
CA ILE A 204 -1.00 27.41 -24.69
C ILE A 204 -0.99 28.46 -25.82
N VAL A 205 0.20 28.96 -26.21
CA VAL A 205 0.37 29.85 -27.36
C VAL A 205 -0.19 29.23 -28.63
N LYS A 206 0.04 27.93 -28.88
CA LYS A 206 -0.55 27.22 -30.04
C LYS A 206 -2.07 27.11 -29.97
N GLN A 207 -2.64 26.79 -28.79
CA GLN A 207 -4.09 26.76 -28.61
C GLN A 207 -4.73 28.13 -28.92
N TYR A 208 -4.13 29.23 -28.47
CA TYR A 208 -4.58 30.58 -28.83
C TYR A 208 -4.39 30.90 -30.32
N GLN A 209 -3.28 30.50 -30.94
CA GLN A 209 -3.08 30.64 -32.40
C GLN A 209 -4.14 29.90 -33.21
N ASP A 210 -4.53 28.69 -32.79
CA ASP A 210 -5.54 27.89 -33.48
C ASP A 210 -6.96 28.42 -33.25
N ALA A 211 -7.26 28.96 -32.05
CA ALA A 211 -8.50 29.70 -31.79
C ALA A 211 -8.62 30.96 -32.66
N ILE A 212 -7.55 31.73 -32.84
CA ILE A 212 -7.52 32.92 -33.72
C ILE A 212 -7.73 32.52 -35.19
N LYS A 213 -7.13 31.40 -35.65
CA LYS A 213 -7.38 30.87 -37.01
C LYS A 213 -8.85 30.48 -37.20
N LEU A 214 -9.47 29.81 -36.24
CA LEU A 214 -10.88 29.43 -36.28
C LEU A 214 -11.80 30.66 -36.29
N HIS A 215 -11.56 31.63 -35.40
CA HIS A 215 -12.31 32.89 -35.33
C HIS A 215 -12.20 33.70 -36.64
N ARG A 216 -10.99 33.88 -37.18
CA ARG A 216 -10.76 34.54 -38.48
C ARG A 216 -11.36 33.76 -39.66
N ALA A 217 -11.59 32.46 -39.52
CA ALA A 217 -12.29 31.62 -40.50
C ALA A 217 -13.81 31.54 -40.29
N GLY A 218 -14.39 32.33 -39.37
CA GLY A 218 -15.82 32.33 -39.07
C GLY A 218 -16.34 31.05 -38.42
N LYS A 219 -15.44 30.22 -37.86
CA LYS A 219 -15.78 28.93 -37.24
C LYS A 219 -15.84 29.05 -35.72
N PRO A 220 -16.77 28.36 -35.04
CA PRO A 220 -16.76 28.27 -33.59
C PRO A 220 -15.47 27.60 -33.12
N PHE A 221 -14.92 28.10 -32.01
CA PHE A 221 -13.73 27.56 -31.35
C PHE A 221 -14.05 27.24 -29.88
N PRO A 222 -13.39 26.25 -29.25
CA PRO A 222 -13.66 25.87 -27.87
C PRO A 222 -13.14 26.95 -26.90
N VAL A 223 -14.03 27.85 -26.48
CA VAL A 223 -13.71 28.91 -25.51
C VAL A 223 -13.26 28.32 -24.17
N ASP A 224 -13.89 27.22 -23.74
CA ASP A 224 -13.64 26.57 -22.45
C ASP A 224 -12.27 25.87 -22.35
N GLU A 225 -11.59 25.63 -23.47
CA GLU A 225 -10.23 25.04 -23.49
C GLU A 225 -9.10 26.09 -23.41
N LEU A 226 -9.43 27.38 -23.46
CA LEU A 226 -8.45 28.47 -23.45
C LEU A 226 -8.19 28.98 -22.02
N PRO A 227 -7.00 28.78 -21.44
CA PRO A 227 -6.71 29.24 -20.09
C PRO A 227 -6.65 30.78 -20.05
N THR A 228 -7.29 31.38 -19.06
CA THR A 228 -7.20 32.81 -18.75
C THR A 228 -5.99 33.10 -17.86
N PRO A 229 -5.17 34.13 -18.16
CA PRO A 229 -4.23 34.67 -17.18
C PRO A 229 -4.99 35.37 -16.02
N PRO A 230 -4.42 35.44 -14.80
CA PRO A 230 -4.94 36.32 -13.74
C PRO A 230 -5.04 37.77 -14.24
N GLY A 231 -6.08 38.49 -13.79
CA GLY A 231 -6.40 39.87 -14.22
C GLY A 231 -7.27 39.97 -15.48
N PHE A 232 -7.24 38.99 -16.38
CA PHE A 232 -7.98 39.09 -17.65
C PHE A 232 -9.46 38.76 -17.49
N ALA A 233 -10.32 39.72 -17.80
CA ALA A 233 -11.77 39.54 -17.92
C ALA A 233 -12.14 38.39 -18.91
N PRO A 234 -13.26 37.68 -18.71
CA PRO A 234 -13.72 36.61 -19.62
C PRO A 234 -13.92 37.12 -21.05
N ILE A 235 -13.86 36.22 -22.05
CA ILE A 235 -14.10 36.62 -23.45
C ILE A 235 -15.55 37.11 -23.56
N PRO A 236 -15.83 38.28 -24.19
CA PRO A 236 -17.19 38.74 -24.44
C PRO A 236 -17.89 37.89 -25.50
N VAL A 237 -18.34 36.69 -25.10
CA VAL A 237 -19.29 35.87 -25.86
C VAL A 237 -20.69 36.46 -25.70
N SER A 238 -21.41 36.66 -26.81
CA SER A 238 -22.72 37.32 -26.79
C SER A 238 -23.81 36.40 -26.23
N GLY A 239 -24.09 36.54 -24.93
CA GLY A 239 -25.03 35.72 -24.15
C GLY A 239 -24.33 34.49 -23.56
N VAL A 240 -24.18 34.33 -22.24
CA VAL A 240 -25.20 34.43 -21.17
C VAL A 240 -24.58 34.97 -19.87
N SER A 241 -25.34 35.73 -19.09
CA SER A 241 -24.95 36.15 -17.74
C SER A 241 -25.72 35.41 -16.64
N SER A 242 -24.97 34.91 -15.66
CA SER A 242 -25.38 34.65 -14.27
C SER A 242 -26.37 33.52 -13.92
N ALA A 243 -26.18 33.05 -12.68
CA ALA A 243 -27.09 32.29 -11.81
C ALA A 243 -27.32 30.77 -12.05
N VAL A 244 -27.00 30.02 -11.00
CA VAL A 244 -27.37 28.63 -10.67
C VAL A 244 -28.65 28.73 -9.79
N PRO A 245 -29.69 27.86 -9.87
CA PRO A 245 -29.59 26.40 -9.75
C PRO A 245 -30.66 25.54 -10.50
N THR A 246 -30.82 24.29 -10.04
CA THR A 246 -31.95 23.33 -10.22
C THR A 246 -32.16 22.59 -11.55
N GLY A 247 -32.37 21.26 -11.41
CA GLY A 247 -33.41 20.51 -12.15
C GLY A 247 -33.04 19.92 -13.52
N PRO A 248 -32.78 18.61 -13.64
CA PRO A 248 -32.59 17.95 -14.94
C PRO A 248 -33.90 17.47 -15.58
N SER A 249 -34.11 17.82 -16.85
CA SER A 249 -34.99 17.14 -17.81
C SER A 249 -34.31 17.26 -19.18
N LEU A 250 -34.03 16.17 -19.92
CA LEU A 250 -34.94 15.54 -20.91
C LEU A 250 -35.44 16.55 -21.99
N THR A 251 -35.39 16.30 -23.30
CA THR A 251 -35.30 15.00 -24.00
C THR A 251 -34.90 15.14 -25.49
N LEU A 252 -34.62 13.99 -26.13
CA LEU A 252 -34.88 13.64 -27.54
C LEU A 252 -33.94 14.10 -28.68
N SER A 253 -33.73 13.12 -29.56
CA SER A 253 -33.21 13.12 -30.94
C SER A 253 -34.38 13.38 -31.94
N PRO A 254 -34.32 13.24 -33.30
CA PRO A 254 -33.27 12.60 -34.13
C PRO A 254 -32.98 13.16 -35.56
N GLY A 255 -31.82 12.76 -36.12
CA GLY A 255 -31.81 12.02 -37.39
C GLY A 255 -31.35 12.68 -38.72
N LYS A 256 -30.72 11.81 -39.54
CA LYS A 256 -30.76 11.73 -41.03
C LYS A 256 -29.77 12.53 -41.92
N ARG A 257 -28.59 11.92 -42.13
CA ARG A 257 -27.93 11.57 -43.41
C ARG A 257 -28.14 12.46 -44.66
N LEU A 258 -27.03 12.86 -45.30
CA LEU A 258 -26.85 12.81 -46.77
C LEU A 258 -25.39 12.44 -47.16
N GLU A 259 -25.19 12.13 -48.44
CA GLU A 259 -23.99 11.54 -49.10
C GLU A 259 -23.12 12.62 -49.82
N PRO A 260 -21.84 12.35 -50.19
CA PRO A 260 -21.56 11.78 -51.53
C PRO A 260 -20.31 10.85 -51.70
N ALA A 261 -20.55 9.66 -52.24
CA ALA A 261 -19.91 9.07 -53.43
C ALA A 261 -18.39 8.71 -53.49
N SER A 262 -18.14 7.38 -53.52
CA SER A 262 -17.54 6.53 -54.60
C SER A 262 -16.57 7.12 -55.67
N PRO A 263 -15.76 6.27 -56.36
CA PRO A 263 -15.67 4.79 -56.36
C PRO A 263 -14.27 4.29 -55.88
N SER A 264 -13.80 3.04 -55.97
CA SER A 264 -14.24 1.73 -56.54
C SER A 264 -13.42 0.63 -55.81
N SER A 265 -13.67 -0.68 -55.80
CA SER A 265 -14.77 -1.60 -56.21
C SER A 265 -14.55 -2.93 -55.40
N SER A 266 -15.15 -4.11 -55.56
CA SER A 266 -15.94 -4.78 -56.62
C SER A 266 -16.91 -5.82 -55.98
N SER A 267 -17.60 -6.65 -56.77
CA SER A 267 -18.54 -7.72 -56.33
C SER A 267 -18.69 -8.76 -57.48
N PRO A 268 -19.56 -9.81 -57.46
CA PRO A 268 -20.52 -10.28 -56.42
C PRO A 268 -20.62 -11.83 -56.20
N ALA A 269 -21.40 -12.28 -55.20
CA ALA A 269 -22.22 -13.51 -55.24
C ALA A 269 -23.21 -13.66 -54.05
N THR A 270 -24.51 -13.82 -54.33
CA THR A 270 -25.69 -14.20 -53.49
C THR A 270 -26.79 -14.75 -54.46
N PRO A 271 -27.95 -15.40 -54.11
CA PRO A 271 -28.83 -15.39 -52.89
C PRO A 271 -28.96 -16.81 -52.26
N GLN A 272 -30.01 -17.39 -51.63
CA GLN A 272 -31.49 -17.24 -51.37
C GLN A 272 -31.82 -17.96 -50.02
N ARG A 273 -33.05 -18.11 -49.46
CA ARG A 273 -34.33 -17.34 -49.30
C ARG A 273 -35.27 -18.22 -48.41
N SER A 274 -36.26 -17.62 -47.73
CA SER A 274 -37.29 -18.17 -46.78
C SER A 274 -38.13 -19.38 -47.27
N PRO A 275 -38.87 -20.20 -46.42
CA PRO A 275 -39.77 -19.76 -45.32
C PRO A 275 -39.98 -20.67 -44.06
N LEU A 276 -40.99 -20.30 -43.22
CA LEU A 276 -41.41 -20.80 -41.88
C LEU A 276 -42.30 -22.09 -41.93
N PRO A 277 -42.58 -22.82 -40.81
CA PRO A 277 -43.56 -22.39 -39.77
C PRO A 277 -43.33 -22.84 -38.29
N SER A 278 -43.93 -22.10 -37.33
CA SER A 278 -44.33 -22.56 -35.95
C SER A 278 -43.23 -22.90 -34.90
N LEU A 279 -43.40 -22.75 -33.58
CA LEU A 279 -44.50 -22.25 -32.71
C LEU A 279 -43.96 -21.78 -31.31
N LYS A 280 -44.62 -20.79 -30.68
CA LYS A 280 -44.66 -20.45 -29.23
C LYS A 280 -43.35 -20.37 -28.40
N GLY A 281 -43.03 -19.16 -27.95
CA GLY A 281 -42.13 -18.92 -26.80
C GLY A 281 -42.02 -17.43 -26.44
N VAL A 282 -42.85 -16.95 -25.49
CA VAL A 282 -42.83 -15.53 -25.05
C VAL A 282 -41.85 -15.36 -23.90
N GLU A 283 -40.60 -15.05 -24.21
CA GLU A 283 -39.61 -14.55 -23.26
C GLU A 283 -39.71 -13.01 -23.20
N GLY A 284 -40.26 -12.49 -22.10
CA GLY A 284 -40.38 -11.05 -21.85
C GLY A 284 -39.04 -10.31 -21.85
N THR A 285 -39.07 -9.00 -22.14
CA THR A 285 -37.85 -8.18 -22.22
C THR A 285 -37.11 -8.11 -20.88
N LYS A 286 -35.84 -7.66 -20.90
CA LYS A 286 -35.05 -7.49 -19.67
C LYS A 286 -35.74 -6.58 -18.64
N GLN A 287 -36.44 -5.53 -19.10
CA GLN A 287 -37.25 -4.67 -18.24
C GLN A 287 -38.45 -5.43 -17.62
N GLU A 288 -39.16 -6.25 -18.38
CA GLU A 288 -40.32 -7.01 -17.88
C GLU A 288 -39.89 -8.02 -16.79
N LYS A 289 -38.77 -8.72 -17.01
CA LYS A 289 -38.19 -9.63 -16.00
C LYS A 289 -37.76 -8.87 -14.73
N GLN A 290 -37.25 -7.65 -14.86
CA GLN A 290 -36.88 -6.78 -13.74
C GLN A 290 -38.09 -6.22 -12.97
N LEU A 291 -39.12 -5.75 -13.67
CA LEU A 291 -40.38 -5.28 -13.07
C LEU A 291 -41.09 -6.41 -12.29
N LYS A 292 -41.12 -7.61 -12.86
CA LYS A 292 -41.68 -8.80 -12.20
C LYS A 292 -40.95 -9.15 -10.90
N LEU A 293 -39.62 -9.03 -10.88
CA LEU A 293 -38.80 -9.25 -9.67
C LEU A 293 -39.09 -8.21 -8.58
N LEU A 294 -39.19 -6.92 -8.94
CA LEU A 294 -39.51 -5.84 -8.00
C LEU A 294 -40.91 -6.02 -7.38
N LEU A 295 -41.92 -6.34 -8.19
CA LEU A 295 -43.28 -6.64 -7.71
C LEU A 295 -43.32 -7.88 -6.81
N GLN A 296 -42.55 -8.93 -7.13
CA GLN A 296 -42.44 -10.12 -6.29
C GLN A 296 -41.78 -9.82 -4.93
N LYS A 297 -40.68 -9.07 -4.92
CA LYS A 297 -39.99 -8.64 -3.68
C LYS A 297 -40.88 -7.74 -2.84
N GLN A 298 -41.57 -6.77 -3.46
CA GLN A 298 -42.53 -5.91 -2.76
C GLN A 298 -43.66 -6.75 -2.12
N LYS A 299 -44.23 -7.72 -2.85
CA LYS A 299 -45.27 -8.62 -2.30
C LYS A 299 -44.77 -9.36 -1.04
N GLN A 300 -43.55 -9.87 -1.05
CA GLN A 300 -42.96 -10.57 0.10
C GLN A 300 -42.84 -9.66 1.34
N PHE A 301 -42.48 -8.39 1.19
CA PHE A 301 -42.48 -7.42 2.30
C PHE A 301 -43.88 -7.10 2.83
N LYS A 302 -44.90 -7.07 1.96
CA LYS A 302 -46.30 -6.91 2.38
C LYS A 302 -46.78 -8.10 3.22
N GLU A 303 -46.46 -9.31 2.78
CA GLU A 303 -46.85 -10.56 3.47
C GLU A 303 -46.11 -10.71 4.80
N ALA A 304 -44.81 -10.41 4.85
CA ALA A 304 -44.04 -10.41 6.09
C ALA A 304 -44.50 -9.34 7.10
N ALA A 305 -44.88 -8.14 6.63
CA ALA A 305 -45.46 -7.11 7.49
C ALA A 305 -46.82 -7.54 8.10
N LEU A 306 -47.66 -8.22 7.31
CA LEU A 306 -48.94 -8.76 7.80
C LEU A 306 -48.72 -9.89 8.80
N LYS A 307 -47.77 -10.80 8.56
CA LYS A 307 -47.41 -11.85 9.51
C LYS A 307 -46.85 -11.27 10.81
N ALA A 308 -45.87 -10.36 10.74
CA ALA A 308 -45.31 -9.72 11.94
C ALA A 308 -46.37 -8.94 12.76
N LYS A 309 -47.44 -8.45 12.11
CA LYS A 309 -48.61 -7.86 12.79
C LYS A 309 -49.50 -8.90 13.47
N GLN A 310 -49.67 -10.09 12.87
CA GLN A 310 -50.40 -11.22 13.49
C GLN A 310 -49.62 -11.80 14.67
N ASP A 311 -48.30 -11.92 14.54
CA ASP A 311 -47.36 -12.39 15.58
C ASP A 311 -47.13 -11.33 16.69
N GLY A 312 -47.93 -10.25 16.74
CA GLY A 312 -47.87 -9.19 17.76
C GLY A 312 -46.67 -8.23 17.66
N ASN A 313 -45.67 -8.50 16.82
CA ASN A 313 -44.46 -7.69 16.69
C ASN A 313 -44.67 -6.44 15.82
N LEU A 314 -45.37 -5.46 16.41
CA LEU A 314 -45.72 -4.18 15.79
C LEU A 314 -44.51 -3.35 15.30
N GLN A 315 -43.32 -3.52 15.87
CA GLN A 315 -42.13 -2.79 15.42
C GLN A 315 -41.54 -3.43 14.15
N LEU A 316 -41.44 -4.76 14.12
CA LEU A 316 -41.01 -5.51 12.92
C LEU A 316 -42.01 -5.31 11.76
N ALA A 317 -43.31 -5.27 12.05
CA ALA A 317 -44.34 -4.96 11.06
C ALA A 317 -44.18 -3.57 10.43
N LYS A 318 -43.82 -2.54 11.22
CA LYS A 318 -43.50 -1.20 10.70
C LYS A 318 -42.27 -1.20 9.82
N GLU A 319 -41.22 -1.94 10.19
CA GLU A 319 -39.99 -2.02 9.41
C GLU A 319 -40.22 -2.69 8.05
N TYR A 320 -40.94 -3.81 8.01
CA TYR A 320 -41.34 -4.44 6.76
C TYR A 320 -42.29 -3.56 5.92
N LEU A 321 -43.12 -2.70 6.54
CA LEU A 321 -43.89 -1.68 5.80
C LEU A 321 -43.02 -0.55 5.23
N ARG A 322 -41.98 -0.11 5.96
CA ARG A 322 -41.00 0.88 5.48
C ARG A 322 -40.25 0.35 4.26
N GLN A 323 -39.83 -0.92 4.32
CA GLN A 323 -39.15 -1.59 3.21
C GLN A 323 -40.10 -1.94 2.05
N TYR A 324 -41.36 -2.33 2.31
CA TYR A 324 -42.41 -2.43 1.27
C TYR A 324 -42.55 -1.13 0.47
N LYS A 325 -42.48 0.03 1.15
CA LYS A 325 -42.63 1.34 0.54
C LYS A 325 -41.41 1.84 -0.24
N SER A 326 -40.19 1.37 0.04
CA SER A 326 -39.03 1.73 -0.78
C SER A 326 -39.03 1.06 -2.17
N PHE A 327 -39.90 0.08 -2.43
CA PHE A 327 -40.08 -0.47 -3.78
C PHE A 327 -40.96 0.38 -4.70
N ASP A 328 -41.84 1.24 -4.17
CA ASP A 328 -42.75 2.05 -4.99
C ASP A 328 -42.00 2.88 -6.08
N PRO A 329 -40.99 3.72 -5.76
CA PRO A 329 -40.26 4.49 -6.78
C PRO A 329 -39.38 3.61 -7.70
N LEU A 330 -38.99 2.41 -7.24
CA LEU A 330 -38.20 1.47 -8.05
C LEU A 330 -39.09 0.76 -9.09
N ILE A 331 -40.34 0.45 -8.73
CA ILE A 331 -41.35 -0.08 -9.64
C ILE A 331 -41.75 0.99 -10.66
N GLU A 332 -41.95 2.23 -10.22
CA GLU A 332 -42.23 3.38 -11.11
C GLU A 332 -41.10 3.62 -12.12
N ALA A 333 -39.83 3.66 -11.67
CA ALA A 333 -38.67 3.80 -12.55
C ALA A 333 -38.55 2.63 -13.56
N ALA A 334 -38.83 1.39 -13.13
CA ALA A 334 -38.83 0.22 -14.01
C ALA A 334 -39.99 0.24 -15.03
N GLN A 335 -41.16 0.75 -14.66
CA GLN A 335 -42.28 0.98 -15.59
C GLN A 335 -41.97 2.11 -16.59
N GLY A 336 -41.29 3.17 -16.15
CA GLY A 336 -40.75 4.23 -17.01
C GLY A 336 -39.59 3.80 -17.91
N GLY A 337 -39.15 2.54 -17.84
CA GLY A 337 -38.09 1.98 -18.69
C GLY A 337 -36.66 2.31 -18.26
N PHE A 338 -36.46 2.94 -17.10
CA PHE A 338 -35.14 3.29 -16.58
C PHE A 338 -34.43 2.08 -15.95
N PRO A 339 -33.10 1.96 -16.08
CA PRO A 339 -32.33 0.87 -15.49
C PRO A 339 -32.20 1.08 -13.97
N VAL A 340 -32.96 0.33 -13.18
CA VAL A 340 -32.91 0.38 -11.71
C VAL A 340 -31.71 -0.41 -11.20
N ASP A 341 -30.95 0.16 -10.27
CA ASP A 341 -29.83 -0.51 -9.60
C ASP A 341 -30.35 -1.54 -8.57
N LEU A 342 -30.03 -2.81 -8.82
CA LEU A 342 -30.47 -3.92 -7.98
C LEU A 342 -29.62 -4.09 -6.71
N THR A 343 -28.49 -3.38 -6.58
CA THR A 343 -27.61 -3.44 -5.40
C THR A 343 -28.19 -2.70 -4.19
N THR A 344 -29.15 -1.80 -4.39
CA THR A 344 -29.79 -1.01 -3.32
C THR A 344 -31.00 -1.69 -2.69
N LEU A 345 -31.36 -2.90 -3.12
CA LEU A 345 -32.57 -3.59 -2.65
C LEU A 345 -32.36 -4.16 -1.23
N PRO A 346 -33.29 -3.94 -0.29
CA PRO A 346 -33.21 -4.59 1.02
C PRO A 346 -33.30 -6.11 0.87
N ALA A 347 -32.48 -6.83 1.63
CA ALA A 347 -32.51 -8.28 1.68
C ALA A 347 -33.91 -8.77 2.11
N THR A 348 -34.37 -9.85 1.50
CA THR A 348 -35.73 -10.40 1.64
C THR A 348 -36.14 -10.53 3.12
N PRO A 349 -37.41 -10.25 3.48
CA PRO A 349 -37.85 -10.47 4.85
C PRO A 349 -37.83 -11.97 5.13
N GLY A 350 -37.12 -12.38 6.17
CA GLY A 350 -36.74 -13.78 6.38
C GLY A 350 -35.31 -14.15 5.97
N SER A 351 -34.55 -13.27 5.29
CA SER A 351 -33.07 -13.39 5.22
C SER A 351 -32.37 -12.47 6.23
N SER A 352 -32.95 -11.31 6.57
CA SER A 352 -32.41 -10.41 7.63
C SER A 352 -32.76 -10.84 9.07
N GLN A 353 -33.36 -12.01 9.27
CA GLN A 353 -33.57 -12.64 10.59
C GLN A 353 -33.14 -14.13 10.59
N VAL A 354 -32.27 -14.52 9.64
CA VAL A 354 -31.78 -15.90 9.49
C VAL A 354 -30.23 -15.98 9.49
N ILE A 355 -29.55 -14.83 9.58
CA ILE A 355 -28.13 -14.75 9.98
C ILE A 355 -27.94 -15.35 11.39
N GLU A 356 -29.00 -15.37 12.20
CA GLU A 356 -29.11 -16.26 13.35
C GLU A 356 -29.93 -17.51 12.94
N LYS A 357 -29.31 -18.70 13.02
CA LYS A 357 -29.94 -20.02 12.90
C LYS A 357 -30.33 -20.56 11.50
N GLU A 358 -29.66 -20.18 10.41
CA GLU A 358 -29.40 -21.15 9.33
C GLU A 358 -28.11 -21.96 9.63
N TYR A 359 -28.13 -22.67 10.75
CA TYR A 359 -27.13 -23.70 11.02
C TYR A 359 -27.53 -24.95 10.24
N GLU A 360 -26.73 -25.30 9.22
CA GLU A 360 -26.76 -26.63 8.63
C GLU A 360 -26.23 -27.62 9.67
N ILE A 361 -27.12 -28.12 10.54
CA ILE A 361 -26.81 -29.11 11.59
C ILE A 361 -26.46 -30.43 10.89
N VAL A 362 -25.20 -30.56 10.50
CA VAL A 362 -24.64 -31.80 9.95
C VAL A 362 -24.70 -32.86 11.04
N LYS A 363 -25.49 -33.91 10.80
CA LYS A 363 -25.78 -34.90 11.84
C LYS A 363 -24.59 -35.83 12.05
N MET A 364 -24.54 -36.48 13.21
CA MET A 364 -23.50 -37.42 13.62
C MET A 364 -23.15 -38.46 12.53
N THR A 365 -24.18 -38.93 11.80
CA THR A 365 -24.09 -39.91 10.70
C THR A 365 -23.32 -39.44 9.48
N ASP A 366 -23.19 -38.13 9.28
CA ASP A 366 -22.78 -37.54 8.00
C ASP A 366 -21.30 -37.10 8.03
N CYS A 367 -20.56 -37.47 9.09
CA CYS A 367 -19.18 -37.01 9.32
C CYS A 367 -18.20 -38.08 9.83
N LEU A 368 -18.61 -38.98 10.74
CA LEU A 368 -17.66 -39.84 11.48
C LEU A 368 -18.02 -41.34 11.40
N PRO A 369 -17.38 -42.11 10.49
CA PRO A 369 -17.36 -43.57 10.60
C PRO A 369 -16.29 -44.00 11.63
N GLY A 370 -16.70 -44.58 12.75
CA GLY A 370 -15.76 -45.07 13.76
C GLY A 370 -16.42 -45.55 15.05
N THR A 371 -15.60 -46.09 15.95
CA THR A 371 -15.95 -46.40 17.35
C THR A 371 -16.06 -45.14 18.20
N THR A 372 -16.65 -45.25 19.39
CA THR A 372 -16.78 -44.14 20.37
C THR A 372 -15.44 -43.48 20.68
N SER A 373 -14.35 -44.26 20.77
CA SER A 373 -13.01 -43.73 21.02
C SER A 373 -12.47 -42.91 19.84
N GLU A 374 -12.66 -43.38 18.62
CA GLU A 374 -12.23 -42.65 17.41
C GLU A 374 -13.01 -41.34 17.24
N MET A 375 -14.32 -41.34 17.54
CA MET A 375 -15.12 -40.12 17.56
C MET A 375 -14.64 -39.14 18.65
N TYR A 376 -14.37 -39.60 19.88
CA TYR A 376 -13.79 -38.75 20.93
C TYR A 376 -12.46 -38.11 20.50
N ASN A 377 -11.57 -38.89 19.89
CA ASN A 377 -10.28 -38.38 19.39
C ASN A 377 -10.46 -37.33 18.29
N GLN A 378 -11.44 -37.50 17.38
CA GLN A 378 -11.72 -36.49 16.35
C GLN A 378 -12.31 -35.21 16.96
N LEU A 379 -13.30 -35.29 17.86
CA LEU A 379 -13.86 -34.11 18.54
C LEU A 379 -12.77 -33.31 19.27
N ILE A 380 -11.87 -34.00 19.98
CA ILE A 380 -10.73 -33.37 20.66
C ILE A 380 -9.75 -32.73 19.67
N THR A 381 -9.58 -33.31 18.48
CA THR A 381 -8.73 -32.77 17.41
C THR A 381 -9.34 -31.51 16.78
N ASP A 382 -10.61 -31.57 16.40
CA ASP A 382 -11.39 -30.44 15.86
C ASP A 382 -11.34 -29.24 16.83
N LEU A 383 -11.62 -29.48 18.12
CA LEU A 383 -11.62 -28.43 19.15
C LEU A 383 -10.22 -27.87 19.45
N HIS A 384 -9.15 -28.68 19.41
CA HIS A 384 -7.78 -28.15 19.47
C HIS A 384 -7.46 -27.28 18.24
N GLN A 385 -7.92 -27.65 17.04
CA GLN A 385 -7.71 -26.85 15.82
C GLN A 385 -8.47 -25.52 15.88
N GLN A 386 -9.74 -25.52 16.32
CA GLN A 386 -10.52 -24.30 16.57
C GLN A 386 -9.85 -23.39 17.61
N LEU A 387 -9.38 -23.95 18.72
CA LEU A 387 -8.68 -23.20 19.77
C LEU A 387 -7.37 -22.58 19.24
N LYS A 388 -6.58 -23.34 18.48
CA LYS A 388 -5.36 -22.85 17.83
C LYS A 388 -5.68 -21.69 16.88
N LEU A 389 -6.67 -21.85 15.99
CA LEU A 389 -7.11 -20.82 15.05
C LEU A 389 -7.54 -19.54 15.77
N CYS A 390 -8.30 -19.65 16.87
CA CYS A 390 -8.68 -18.49 17.69
C CYS A 390 -7.46 -17.78 18.28
N MET A 391 -6.51 -18.51 18.84
CA MET A 391 -5.32 -17.92 19.48
C MET A 391 -4.42 -17.22 18.46
N GLU A 392 -4.18 -17.84 17.29
CA GLU A 392 -3.40 -17.24 16.20
C GLU A 392 -4.11 -16.01 15.61
N THR A 393 -5.42 -16.10 15.35
CA THR A 393 -6.22 -15.01 14.78
C THR A 393 -6.37 -13.85 15.77
N ARG A 394 -6.54 -14.14 17.08
CA ARG A 394 -6.51 -13.13 18.15
C ARG A 394 -5.16 -12.42 18.22
N ALA A 395 -4.05 -13.17 18.21
CA ALA A 395 -2.71 -12.59 18.28
C ALA A 395 -2.46 -11.63 17.12
N HIS A 396 -2.91 -12.01 15.92
CA HIS A 396 -2.91 -11.16 14.73
C HIS A 396 -3.77 -9.90 14.90
N PHE A 397 -5.04 -10.02 15.30
CA PHE A 397 -5.91 -8.86 15.52
C PHE A 397 -5.37 -7.90 16.61
N LYS A 398 -4.76 -8.45 17.68
CA LYS A 398 -4.08 -7.66 18.72
C LYS A 398 -2.87 -6.91 18.16
N ALA A 399 -2.09 -7.54 17.28
CA ALA A 399 -0.91 -6.93 16.65
C ALA A 399 -1.25 -5.82 15.62
N ILE A 400 -2.45 -5.82 15.03
CA ILE A 400 -2.95 -4.72 14.19
C ILE A 400 -3.69 -3.61 14.97
N GLY A 401 -3.84 -3.76 16.29
CA GLY A 401 -4.59 -2.83 17.14
C GLY A 401 -6.12 -2.96 17.07
N ASP A 402 -6.66 -4.01 16.44
CA ASP A 402 -8.09 -4.30 16.41
C ASP A 402 -8.51 -5.06 17.68
N VAL A 403 -8.67 -4.29 18.75
CA VAL A 403 -9.06 -4.81 20.07
C VAL A 403 -10.46 -5.45 20.04
N ALA A 404 -11.36 -4.99 19.17
CA ALA A 404 -12.72 -5.52 19.07
C ALA A 404 -12.72 -6.97 18.53
N ASN A 405 -12.06 -7.21 17.40
CA ASN A 405 -11.93 -8.57 16.86
C ASN A 405 -11.00 -9.45 17.71
N ALA A 406 -9.95 -8.89 18.32
CA ALA A 406 -9.12 -9.65 19.27
C ALA A 406 -9.93 -10.15 20.48
N ASN A 407 -10.85 -9.33 21.02
CA ASN A 407 -11.74 -9.75 22.10
C ASN A 407 -12.79 -10.78 21.64
N LYS A 408 -13.33 -10.66 20.42
CA LYS A 408 -14.22 -11.66 19.82
C LYS A 408 -13.54 -13.04 19.71
N PHE A 409 -12.29 -13.08 19.24
CA PHE A 409 -11.53 -14.33 19.14
C PHE A 409 -11.04 -14.87 20.51
N GLU A 410 -10.84 -14.02 21.52
CA GLU A 410 -10.64 -14.50 22.90
C GLU A 410 -11.90 -15.20 23.44
N GLN A 411 -13.09 -14.63 23.24
CA GLN A 411 -14.35 -15.26 23.68
C GLN A 411 -14.58 -16.61 22.97
N LEU A 412 -14.26 -16.71 21.68
CA LEU A 412 -14.30 -17.96 20.93
C LEU A 412 -13.26 -18.97 21.43
N ALA A 413 -12.04 -18.55 21.77
CA ALA A 413 -11.03 -19.42 22.39
C ALA A 413 -11.52 -19.96 23.75
N VAL A 414 -12.11 -19.12 24.59
CA VAL A 414 -12.67 -19.52 25.89
C VAL A 414 -13.82 -20.53 25.72
N SER A 415 -14.71 -20.33 24.74
CA SER A 415 -15.78 -21.29 24.43
C SER A 415 -15.20 -22.63 23.98
N SER A 416 -14.42 -22.67 22.90
CA SER A 416 -13.86 -23.93 22.39
C SER A 416 -12.95 -24.64 23.39
N LYS A 417 -12.30 -23.91 24.32
CA LYS A 417 -11.59 -24.53 25.43
C LYS A 417 -12.55 -25.18 26.44
N LYS A 418 -13.62 -24.50 26.85
CA LYS A 418 -14.65 -25.09 27.73
C LYS A 418 -15.23 -26.36 27.11
N ASP A 419 -15.55 -26.31 25.82
CA ASP A 419 -16.15 -27.42 25.08
C ASP A 419 -15.15 -28.61 24.97
N LEU A 420 -13.87 -28.31 24.73
CA LEU A 420 -12.76 -29.28 24.75
C LEU A 420 -12.55 -29.91 26.13
N ASP A 421 -12.60 -29.12 27.20
CA ASP A 421 -12.47 -29.61 28.57
C ASP A 421 -13.69 -30.50 28.93
N THR A 422 -14.91 -30.15 28.48
CA THR A 422 -16.11 -31.01 28.60
C THR A 422 -15.94 -32.35 27.88
N VAL A 423 -15.52 -32.37 26.61
CA VAL A 423 -15.32 -33.61 25.83
C VAL A 423 -14.22 -34.48 26.46
N LYS A 424 -13.11 -33.88 26.93
CA LYS A 424 -12.05 -34.60 27.64
C LYS A 424 -12.53 -35.21 28.96
N ILE A 425 -13.35 -34.48 29.74
CA ILE A 425 -13.91 -35.00 31.00
C ILE A 425 -14.85 -36.19 30.74
N ALA A 426 -15.70 -36.11 29.70
CA ALA A 426 -16.59 -37.23 29.34
C ALA A 426 -15.78 -38.46 28.86
N CYS A 427 -14.78 -38.25 28.01
CA CYS A 427 -13.87 -39.30 27.53
C CYS A 427 -13.10 -39.98 28.68
N ASN A 428 -12.63 -39.22 29.68
CA ASN A 428 -11.87 -39.73 30.82
C ASN A 428 -12.72 -40.51 31.85
N LYS A 429 -14.04 -40.57 31.68
CA LYS A 429 -14.99 -41.27 32.56
C LYS A 429 -15.72 -42.42 31.87
N ASP A 430 -15.43 -42.67 30.60
CA ASP A 430 -16.23 -43.55 29.72
C ASP A 430 -17.73 -43.14 29.63
N GLU A 431 -18.03 -41.83 29.81
CA GLU A 431 -19.38 -41.28 29.60
C GLU A 431 -19.74 -41.31 28.10
N PRO A 432 -21.03 -41.40 27.73
CA PRO A 432 -21.46 -41.26 26.34
C PRO A 432 -21.10 -39.88 25.80
N ILE A 433 -20.73 -39.81 24.52
CA ILE A 433 -20.26 -38.58 23.88
C ILE A 433 -21.27 -37.44 24.07
N PRO A 434 -20.84 -36.26 24.56
CA PRO A 434 -21.69 -35.08 24.69
C PRO A 434 -22.42 -34.75 23.40
N LYS A 435 -23.63 -34.18 23.50
CA LYS A 435 -24.35 -33.71 22.32
C LYS A 435 -23.57 -32.55 21.69
N PHE A 436 -23.52 -32.54 20.36
CA PHE A 436 -22.82 -31.52 19.61
C PHE A 436 -23.47 -31.31 18.24
N HIS A 437 -23.20 -30.14 17.67
CA HIS A 437 -23.46 -29.83 16.27
C HIS A 437 -22.28 -29.09 15.66
N TYR A 438 -22.25 -29.06 14.33
CA TYR A 438 -21.34 -28.21 13.59
C TYR A 438 -22.09 -26.99 13.04
N GLU A 439 -21.54 -25.80 13.26
CA GLU A 439 -22.01 -24.54 12.69
C GLU A 439 -21.08 -24.08 11.57
N ARG A 440 -21.62 -23.53 10.49
CA ARG A 440 -20.81 -22.89 9.44
C ARG A 440 -20.55 -21.43 9.84
N ARG A 441 -19.33 -21.12 10.32
CA ARG A 441 -18.96 -19.78 10.78
C ARG A 441 -18.00 -19.10 9.80
N THR A 442 -18.37 -17.92 9.31
CA THR A 442 -17.53 -17.10 8.43
C THR A 442 -16.88 -15.96 9.22
N PHE A 443 -15.58 -15.77 9.02
CA PHE A 443 -14.76 -14.76 9.69
C PHE A 443 -14.08 -13.85 8.67
N ASP A 444 -14.33 -12.53 8.76
CA ASP A 444 -13.63 -11.51 7.97
C ASP A 444 -12.25 -11.21 8.60
N ILE A 445 -11.19 -11.87 8.12
CA ILE A 445 -9.83 -11.73 8.66
C ILE A 445 -9.06 -10.66 7.87
N VAL A 446 -8.70 -9.57 8.55
CA VAL A 446 -7.87 -8.49 7.98
C VAL A 446 -6.41 -8.94 7.90
N ARG A 447 -5.90 -9.27 6.71
CA ARG A 447 -4.49 -9.65 6.53
C ARG A 447 -3.56 -8.44 6.55
N CYS A 448 -2.37 -8.62 7.12
CA CYS A 448 -1.27 -7.64 7.06
C CYS A 448 0.08 -8.33 7.34
N ASN A 449 1.19 -7.69 6.97
CA ASN A 449 2.53 -8.06 7.41
C ASN A 449 2.87 -7.22 8.66
N THR A 450 2.60 -7.72 9.87
CA THR A 450 2.74 -6.99 11.14
C THR A 450 4.18 -6.57 11.46
N ASP A 451 5.14 -7.29 10.89
CA ASP A 451 6.59 -7.15 11.00
C ASP A 451 7.19 -5.97 10.20
N LEU A 452 6.43 -5.39 9.27
CA LEU A 452 6.81 -4.20 8.51
C LEU A 452 6.14 -2.95 9.10
N THR A 453 6.81 -1.79 9.12
CA THR A 453 6.12 -0.53 9.46
C THR A 453 5.23 -0.04 8.32
N ASP A 454 4.34 0.92 8.58
CA ASP A 454 3.39 1.39 7.56
C ASP A 454 4.07 2.04 6.34
N ASN A 455 5.26 2.61 6.49
CA ASN A 455 5.99 3.29 5.41
C ASN A 455 7.14 2.43 4.83
N GLU A 456 7.09 1.11 4.97
CA GLU A 456 8.10 0.19 4.44
C GLU A 456 7.53 -0.82 3.45
N MET A 457 8.36 -1.15 2.45
CA MET A 457 8.17 -2.25 1.52
C MET A 457 9.41 -3.13 1.53
N GLU A 458 9.23 -4.43 1.75
CA GLU A 458 10.26 -5.45 1.55
C GLU A 458 10.20 -5.93 0.10
N ILE A 459 11.34 -5.92 -0.60
CA ILE A 459 11.57 -6.69 -1.83
C ILE A 459 12.55 -7.81 -1.47
N SER A 460 12.09 -9.05 -1.58
CA SER A 460 12.89 -10.27 -1.44
C SER A 460 13.09 -10.90 -2.82
N ILE A 461 14.34 -10.98 -3.27
CA ILE A 461 14.75 -11.71 -4.47
C ILE A 461 15.27 -13.07 -3.99
N LEU A 462 14.49 -14.12 -4.23
CA LEU A 462 14.70 -15.42 -3.59
C LEU A 462 15.66 -16.28 -4.40
N GLN A 463 15.23 -16.78 -5.56
CA GLN A 463 16.05 -17.68 -6.39
C GLN A 463 15.80 -17.51 -7.89
N GLY A 464 16.84 -17.75 -8.68
CA GLY A 464 16.73 -18.05 -10.10
C GLY A 464 16.50 -19.55 -10.32
N VAL A 465 15.64 -19.90 -11.28
CA VAL A 465 15.28 -21.28 -11.60
C VAL A 465 15.57 -21.55 -13.06
N ASN A 466 16.46 -22.51 -13.34
CA ASN A 466 16.82 -23.03 -14.66
C ASN A 466 17.05 -21.95 -15.73
N TYR A 467 17.93 -20.97 -15.48
CA TYR A 467 18.29 -19.99 -16.50
C TYR A 467 18.82 -20.67 -17.78
N ASN A 468 18.30 -20.26 -18.93
CA ASN A 468 18.72 -20.76 -20.23
C ASN A 468 19.96 -20.01 -20.73
N VAL A 469 21.14 -20.55 -20.43
CA VAL A 469 22.45 -19.92 -20.67
C VAL A 469 23.45 -20.98 -21.16
N PRO A 470 24.48 -20.61 -21.95
CA PRO A 470 25.38 -21.60 -22.57
C PRO A 470 26.23 -22.40 -21.57
N ASN A 471 26.60 -21.82 -20.42
CA ASN A 471 27.45 -22.45 -19.42
C ASN A 471 26.71 -22.60 -18.07
N PRO A 472 25.68 -23.47 -17.96
CA PRO A 472 24.75 -23.46 -16.82
C PRO A 472 25.35 -23.90 -15.47
N LYS A 473 26.58 -24.44 -15.46
CA LYS A 473 27.31 -24.85 -14.25
C LYS A 473 28.50 -23.94 -13.89
N GLU A 474 28.76 -22.92 -14.69
CA GLU A 474 29.91 -22.01 -14.56
C GLU A 474 29.47 -20.54 -14.57
N ILE A 475 28.16 -20.29 -14.71
CA ILE A 475 27.63 -18.94 -14.75
C ILE A 475 27.58 -18.33 -13.34
N ASP A 476 28.22 -17.18 -13.21
CA ASP A 476 28.12 -16.30 -12.06
C ASP A 476 27.02 -15.29 -12.33
N THR A 477 25.99 -15.20 -11.49
CA THR A 477 24.87 -14.27 -11.69
C THR A 477 24.57 -13.40 -10.48
N TYR A 478 23.97 -12.25 -10.73
CA TYR A 478 23.36 -11.39 -9.73
C TYR A 478 22.15 -10.68 -10.34
N VAL A 479 21.23 -10.21 -9.50
CA VAL A 479 20.04 -9.48 -9.94
C VAL A 479 20.17 -8.02 -9.56
N ARG A 480 19.91 -7.12 -10.51
CA ARG A 480 19.65 -5.69 -10.24
C ARG A 480 18.15 -5.48 -10.18
N PHE A 481 17.66 -4.57 -9.34
CA PHE A 481 16.28 -4.09 -9.44
C PHE A 481 16.22 -2.58 -9.64
N GLU A 482 15.11 -2.13 -10.22
CA GLU A 482 14.77 -0.74 -10.45
C GLU A 482 13.30 -0.55 -10.03
N PHE A 483 13.10 0.07 -8.86
CA PHE A 483 11.77 0.43 -8.36
C PHE A 483 11.43 1.86 -8.81
N PRO A 484 10.25 2.08 -9.43
CA PRO A 484 9.88 3.37 -10.00
C PRO A 484 9.66 4.43 -8.92
N ALA A 485 10.13 5.65 -9.16
CA ALA A 485 9.95 6.80 -8.28
C ALA A 485 8.82 7.74 -8.79
N PRO A 486 8.21 8.58 -7.93
CA PRO A 486 7.19 9.54 -8.34
C PRO A 486 7.82 10.78 -8.98
N ASN A 487 7.18 11.32 -10.03
CA ASN A 487 7.65 12.50 -10.78
C ASN A 487 9.08 12.29 -11.35
N ASN A 488 9.91 13.34 -11.38
CA ASN A 488 11.28 13.32 -11.92
C ASN A 488 12.34 12.87 -10.88
N GLU A 489 11.93 12.20 -9.81
CA GLU A 489 12.88 11.57 -8.87
C GLU A 489 13.55 10.35 -9.53
N GLU A 490 14.78 10.01 -9.12
CA GLU A 490 15.46 8.83 -9.67
C GLU A 490 14.82 7.51 -9.18
N PRO A 491 14.62 6.52 -10.07
CA PRO A 491 14.24 5.17 -9.65
C PRO A 491 15.21 4.58 -8.62
N LYS A 492 14.65 4.04 -7.52
CA LYS A 492 15.45 3.40 -6.47
C LYS A 492 16.00 2.09 -7.02
N ARG A 493 17.33 2.04 -7.15
CA ARG A 493 18.09 0.93 -7.73
C ARG A 493 19.01 0.30 -6.68
N ASP A 494 19.14 -1.02 -6.73
CA ASP A 494 20.09 -1.80 -5.92
C ASP A 494 20.35 -3.17 -6.58
N LYS A 495 21.22 -4.00 -5.98
CA LYS A 495 21.55 -5.33 -6.52
C LYS A 495 21.86 -6.38 -5.45
N THR A 496 21.67 -7.64 -5.81
CA THR A 496 22.09 -8.80 -4.98
C THR A 496 23.60 -8.95 -4.94
N SER A 497 24.07 -9.79 -4.01
CA SER A 497 25.36 -10.47 -4.13
C SER A 497 25.43 -11.29 -5.43
N THR A 498 26.66 -11.60 -5.89
CA THR A 498 26.88 -12.58 -6.94
C THR A 498 26.80 -13.99 -6.35
N VAL A 499 26.01 -14.84 -6.97
CA VAL A 499 25.96 -16.29 -6.74
C VAL A 499 26.72 -16.96 -7.88
N TYR A 500 27.65 -17.85 -7.53
CA TYR A 500 28.67 -18.35 -8.44
C TYR A 500 28.37 -19.76 -8.96
N ASN A 501 28.80 -20.07 -10.19
CA ASN A 501 28.76 -21.42 -10.78
C ASN A 501 27.38 -22.12 -10.81
N THR A 502 26.27 -21.40 -11.06
CA THR A 502 24.93 -22.05 -11.12
C THR A 502 23.87 -21.26 -11.92
N ASN A 503 23.11 -21.97 -12.76
CA ASN A 503 21.88 -21.47 -13.40
C ASN A 503 20.61 -21.65 -12.53
N ASN A 504 20.75 -22.20 -11.33
CA ASN A 504 19.74 -22.21 -10.26
C ASN A 504 20.31 -21.52 -8.99
N PRO A 505 20.52 -20.19 -9.03
CA PRO A 505 21.10 -19.44 -7.91
C PRO A 505 20.07 -19.11 -6.81
N ALA A 506 20.35 -19.47 -5.56
CA ALA A 506 19.69 -18.89 -4.40
C ALA A 506 20.36 -17.56 -4.04
N TYR A 507 19.61 -16.45 -4.11
CA TYR A 507 20.09 -15.11 -3.79
C TYR A 507 19.72 -14.68 -2.36
N ASP A 508 18.53 -15.08 -1.89
CA ASP A 508 17.94 -14.79 -0.57
C ASP A 508 18.07 -13.32 -0.10
N ALA A 509 18.09 -12.40 -1.07
CA ALA A 509 18.45 -11.01 -0.86
C ALA A 509 17.23 -10.16 -0.55
N LYS A 510 17.26 -9.44 0.58
CA LYS A 510 16.17 -8.57 1.05
C LYS A 510 16.55 -7.10 0.99
N PHE A 511 15.64 -6.28 0.48
CA PHE A 511 15.82 -4.84 0.34
C PHE A 511 14.60 -4.12 0.94
N MET A 512 14.85 -3.21 1.88
CA MET A 512 13.81 -2.38 2.50
C MET A 512 13.77 -1.02 1.78
N ILE A 513 12.59 -0.65 1.29
CA ILE A 513 12.34 0.63 0.60
C ILE A 513 11.33 1.44 1.39
N SER A 514 11.65 2.70 1.67
CA SER A 514 10.71 3.65 2.27
C SER A 514 9.64 4.05 1.25
N ILE A 515 8.36 3.92 1.61
CA ILE A 515 7.22 4.15 0.74
C ILE A 515 6.30 5.26 1.31
N PRO A 516 6.29 6.48 0.74
CA PRO A 516 5.47 7.59 1.24
C PRO A 516 4.00 7.39 0.84
N ARG A 517 3.28 6.50 1.53
CA ARG A 517 1.92 6.04 1.15
C ARG A 517 0.84 7.12 1.21
N SER A 518 1.06 8.23 1.93
CA SER A 518 0.20 9.42 1.89
C SER A 518 0.28 10.19 0.58
N ASN A 519 1.37 10.05 -0.20
CA ASN A 519 1.57 10.74 -1.46
C ASN A 519 0.74 10.09 -2.58
N ARG A 520 -0.31 10.79 -3.03
CA ARG A 520 -1.21 10.34 -4.12
C ARG A 520 -0.49 10.05 -5.45
N ASN A 521 0.67 10.67 -5.70
CA ASN A 521 1.48 10.35 -6.88
C ASN A 521 2.28 9.06 -6.68
N PHE A 522 2.72 8.76 -5.45
CA PHE A 522 3.32 7.48 -5.10
C PHE A 522 2.31 6.33 -5.19
N GLN A 523 1.08 6.52 -4.68
CA GLN A 523 -0.02 5.56 -4.83
C GLN A 523 -0.30 5.19 -6.30
N ARG A 524 -0.22 6.17 -7.21
CA ARG A 524 -0.40 5.96 -8.66
C ARG A 524 0.66 5.07 -9.31
N LEU A 525 1.84 4.91 -8.69
CA LEU A 525 2.90 4.03 -9.22
C LEU A 525 2.42 2.59 -9.27
N PHE A 526 1.78 2.10 -8.20
CA PHE A 526 1.28 0.73 -8.10
C PHE A 526 0.33 0.36 -9.25
N ARG A 527 -0.52 1.30 -9.69
CA ARG A 527 -1.46 1.07 -10.81
C ARG A 527 -0.80 0.98 -12.18
N ARG A 528 0.32 1.67 -12.38
CA ARG A 528 0.85 2.00 -13.72
C ARG A 528 2.21 1.40 -14.03
N HIS A 529 2.99 1.05 -13.02
CA HIS A 529 4.37 0.61 -13.16
C HIS A 529 4.57 -0.79 -12.59
N ALA A 530 5.72 -1.37 -12.93
CA ALA A 530 6.21 -2.63 -12.39
C ALA A 530 7.51 -2.38 -11.63
N LEU A 531 7.84 -3.26 -10.69
CA LEU A 531 9.22 -3.47 -10.27
C LEU A 531 9.93 -4.16 -11.43
N LYS A 532 10.95 -3.51 -12.00
CA LYS A 532 11.81 -4.08 -13.03
C LYS A 532 12.98 -4.78 -12.34
N LEU A 533 13.28 -6.00 -12.74
CA LEU A 533 14.47 -6.74 -12.32
C LEU A 533 15.26 -7.17 -13.57
N GLU A 534 16.57 -7.16 -13.46
CA GLU A 534 17.51 -7.55 -14.52
C GLU A 534 18.45 -8.61 -13.94
N VAL A 535 18.46 -9.79 -14.54
CA VAL A 535 19.44 -10.84 -14.22
C VAL A 535 20.68 -10.57 -15.06
N TRP A 536 21.82 -10.40 -14.40
CA TRP A 536 23.12 -10.14 -15.04
C TRP A 536 24.08 -11.31 -14.77
N SER A 537 24.74 -11.78 -15.83
CA SER A 537 25.92 -12.63 -15.75
C SER A 537 27.13 -11.75 -15.48
N LYS A 538 27.94 -12.12 -14.50
CA LYS A 538 29.16 -11.40 -14.16
C LYS A 538 30.25 -11.65 -15.21
N GLY A 539 30.95 -10.59 -15.60
CA GLY A 539 32.11 -10.68 -16.48
C GLY A 539 33.33 -11.24 -15.75
N GLY A 540 34.05 -12.15 -16.42
CA GLY A 540 35.41 -12.54 -16.01
C GLY A 540 36.44 -11.43 -16.24
N PHE A 541 37.72 -11.71 -16.00
CA PHE A 541 38.80 -10.73 -16.19
C PHE A 541 38.75 -10.09 -17.59
N LEU A 542 38.73 -8.74 -17.62
CA LEU A 542 38.60 -7.90 -18.82
C LEU A 542 37.35 -8.14 -19.68
N ARG A 543 36.29 -8.75 -19.14
CA ARG A 543 34.97 -8.83 -19.80
C ARG A 543 33.93 -8.02 -19.04
N SER A 544 33.03 -7.36 -19.76
CA SER A 544 31.86 -6.71 -19.18
C SER A 544 30.82 -7.75 -18.73
N ASP A 545 30.04 -7.42 -17.70
CA ASP A 545 28.82 -8.13 -17.38
C ASP A 545 27.85 -8.16 -18.59
N SER A 546 27.07 -9.22 -18.73
CA SER A 546 26.05 -9.37 -19.78
C SER A 546 24.66 -9.61 -19.18
N MET A 547 23.63 -9.04 -19.79
CA MET A 547 22.25 -9.23 -19.31
C MET A 547 21.74 -10.60 -19.77
N VAL A 548 21.35 -11.44 -18.80
CA VAL A 548 20.76 -12.77 -19.00
C VAL A 548 19.26 -12.67 -19.30
N GLY A 549 18.57 -11.68 -18.75
CA GLY A 549 17.16 -11.43 -19.03
C GLY A 549 16.54 -10.39 -18.08
N THR A 550 15.30 -9.99 -18.39
CA THR A 550 14.53 -9.02 -17.60
C THR A 550 13.23 -9.63 -17.08
N VAL A 551 12.78 -9.15 -15.93
CA VAL A 551 11.53 -9.54 -15.27
C VAL A 551 10.79 -8.26 -14.84
N ASN A 552 9.47 -8.20 -15.03
CA ASN A 552 8.67 -7.02 -14.71
C ASN A 552 7.47 -7.40 -13.83
N VAL A 553 7.63 -7.27 -12.51
CA VAL A 553 6.61 -7.62 -11.52
C VAL A 553 5.63 -6.46 -11.36
N LYS A 554 4.40 -6.64 -11.85
CA LYS A 554 3.33 -5.62 -11.76
C LYS A 554 3.02 -5.31 -10.30
N LEU A 555 3.04 -4.03 -9.93
CA LEU A 555 2.78 -3.57 -8.56
C LEU A 555 1.28 -3.52 -8.21
N LEU A 556 0.39 -3.57 -9.21
CA LEU A 556 -1.06 -3.43 -9.06
C LEU A 556 -1.72 -4.33 -7.99
N PRO A 557 -1.34 -5.61 -7.80
CA PRO A 557 -1.98 -6.45 -6.78
C PRO A 557 -1.78 -5.92 -5.35
N LEU A 558 -0.75 -5.08 -5.11
CA LEU A 558 -0.48 -4.47 -3.81
C LEU A 558 -1.47 -3.34 -3.44
N GLU A 559 -2.38 -2.93 -4.34
CA GLU A 559 -3.51 -2.07 -3.96
C GLU A 559 -4.52 -2.77 -3.05
N THR A 560 -4.65 -4.10 -3.18
CA THR A 560 -5.64 -4.94 -2.46
C THR A 560 -5.03 -6.10 -1.66
N LYS A 561 -3.75 -6.44 -1.88
CA LYS A 561 -3.00 -7.47 -1.15
C LYS A 561 -1.78 -6.91 -0.41
N CYS A 562 -1.43 -7.51 0.71
CA CYS A 562 -0.24 -7.16 1.50
C CYS A 562 1.04 -7.81 0.96
N THR A 563 0.93 -8.91 0.21
CA THR A 563 2.06 -9.68 -0.32
C THR A 563 1.79 -10.14 -1.75
N VAL A 564 2.81 -10.03 -2.59
CA VAL A 564 2.93 -10.70 -3.89
C VAL A 564 4.14 -11.63 -3.80
N HIS A 565 3.99 -12.91 -4.17
CA HIS A 565 5.06 -13.91 -4.15
C HIS A 565 4.77 -14.87 -5.30
N ASP A 566 5.63 -14.89 -6.33
CA ASP A 566 5.42 -15.67 -7.56
C ASP A 566 6.75 -15.89 -8.32
N SER A 567 6.75 -16.75 -9.33
CA SER A 567 7.91 -17.13 -10.15
C SER A 567 7.73 -16.70 -11.62
N PHE A 568 8.41 -15.61 -11.98
CA PHE A 568 8.23 -14.89 -13.24
C PHE A 568 9.25 -15.33 -14.30
N ASP A 569 8.82 -15.54 -15.55
CA ASP A 569 9.69 -15.93 -16.66
C ASP A 569 10.69 -14.82 -17.06
N LEU A 570 11.92 -15.21 -17.41
CA LEU A 570 12.94 -14.28 -17.93
C LEU A 570 12.63 -13.89 -19.39
N MET A 571 12.64 -12.59 -19.67
CA MET A 571 12.25 -12.01 -20.95
C MET A 571 13.35 -11.11 -21.56
N ASP A 572 13.54 -11.21 -22.87
CA ASP A 572 14.17 -10.18 -23.70
C ASP A 572 13.05 -9.37 -24.40
N GLY A 573 12.69 -8.24 -23.80
CA GLY A 573 11.61 -7.36 -24.25
C GLY A 573 10.22 -8.03 -24.23
N ARG A 574 9.92 -8.79 -25.30
CA ARG A 574 8.69 -9.59 -25.45
C ARG A 574 8.94 -11.09 -25.67
N LYS A 575 10.19 -11.51 -25.85
CA LYS A 575 10.58 -12.90 -26.12
C LYS A 575 10.92 -13.60 -24.80
N PRO A 576 10.29 -14.74 -24.45
CA PRO A 576 10.75 -15.55 -23.33
C PRO A 576 12.11 -16.18 -23.66
N LEU A 577 13.05 -16.10 -22.71
CA LEU A 577 14.40 -16.64 -22.87
C LEU A 577 14.52 -18.07 -22.31
N GLY A 578 13.75 -18.39 -21.28
CA GLY A 578 13.82 -19.65 -20.55
C GLY A 578 14.49 -19.49 -19.19
N GLY A 579 13.90 -20.15 -18.19
CA GLY A 579 14.18 -19.92 -16.77
C GLY A 579 13.28 -18.84 -16.17
N LYS A 580 13.20 -18.86 -14.83
CA LYS A 580 12.35 -17.98 -14.01
C LYS A 580 13.14 -17.31 -12.90
N LEU A 581 12.60 -16.23 -12.35
CA LEU A 581 13.05 -15.58 -11.12
C LEU A 581 11.90 -15.57 -10.10
N GLU A 582 12.13 -16.13 -8.93
CA GLU A 582 11.20 -16.09 -7.81
C GLU A 582 11.37 -14.79 -7.02
N VAL A 583 10.30 -13.98 -6.96
CA VAL A 583 10.32 -12.65 -6.34
C VAL A 583 9.13 -12.50 -5.39
N LYS A 584 9.41 -11.93 -4.23
CA LYS A 584 8.43 -11.63 -3.18
C LYS A 584 8.48 -10.15 -2.82
N ILE A 585 7.33 -9.48 -2.86
CA ILE A 585 7.16 -8.07 -2.48
C ILE A 585 6.12 -8.02 -1.35
N ARG A 586 6.44 -7.34 -0.25
CA ARG A 586 5.58 -7.24 0.93
C ARG A 586 5.44 -5.79 1.39
N ILE A 587 4.25 -5.43 1.85
CA ILE A 587 3.93 -4.17 2.54
C ILE A 587 3.07 -4.48 3.76
N ARG A 588 3.11 -3.63 4.79
CA ARG A 588 2.33 -3.83 6.03
C ARG A 588 0.85 -4.01 5.74
N HIS A 589 0.22 -3.00 5.15
CA HIS A 589 -1.18 -3.00 4.69
C HIS A 589 -1.22 -2.61 3.21
N PRO A 590 -2.27 -2.95 2.43
CA PRO A 590 -2.32 -2.64 1.01
C PRO A 590 -2.43 -1.12 0.75
N ILE A 591 -2.23 -0.71 -0.50
CA ILE A 591 -2.15 0.72 -0.85
C ILE A 591 -3.51 1.41 -0.92
N GLN A 592 -4.60 0.72 -1.30
CA GLN A 592 -5.94 1.31 -1.42
C GLN A 592 -6.95 0.80 -0.38
N SER A 593 -7.05 -0.52 -0.19
CA SER A 593 -8.09 -1.15 0.64
C SER A 593 -7.50 -2.21 1.55
N LYS A 594 -7.98 -2.33 2.79
CA LYS A 594 -7.60 -3.44 3.69
C LYS A 594 -7.86 -4.78 2.99
N GLN A 595 -6.87 -5.68 3.00
CA GLN A 595 -7.06 -7.07 2.54
C GLN A 595 -7.91 -7.78 3.59
N VAL A 596 -9.16 -8.09 3.24
CA VAL A 596 -10.06 -8.90 4.07
C VAL A 596 -10.23 -10.25 3.38
N GLU A 597 -9.95 -11.33 4.09
CA GLU A 597 -10.17 -12.69 3.63
C GLU A 597 -11.30 -13.32 4.45
N GLN A 598 -12.29 -13.89 3.77
CA GLN A 598 -13.36 -14.64 4.42
C GLN A 598 -12.91 -16.07 4.64
N LEU A 599 -12.58 -16.39 5.90
CA LEU A 599 -12.32 -17.74 6.36
C LEU A 599 -13.64 -18.38 6.79
N GLN A 600 -14.06 -19.44 6.10
CA GLN A 600 -15.30 -20.16 6.37
C GLN A 600 -14.97 -21.50 7.03
N GLU A 601 -15.26 -21.62 8.32
CA GLU A 601 -14.92 -22.79 9.14
C GLU A 601 -16.14 -23.65 9.49
N LYS A 602 -15.88 -24.95 9.68
CA LYS A 602 -16.83 -25.92 10.23
C LYS A 602 -16.63 -25.96 11.76
N TRP A 603 -17.41 -25.16 12.47
CA TRP A 603 -17.24 -24.91 13.90
C TRP A 603 -18.01 -25.93 14.77
N LEU A 604 -17.30 -26.83 15.43
CA LEU A 604 -17.89 -27.73 16.43
C LEU A 604 -18.33 -26.92 17.67
N VAL A 605 -19.52 -27.22 18.18
CA VAL A 605 -20.11 -26.67 19.42
C VAL A 605 -20.71 -27.83 20.22
N VAL A 606 -20.55 -27.82 21.54
CA VAL A 606 -21.13 -28.80 22.48
C VAL A 606 -22.34 -28.17 23.17
N ASP A 607 -23.45 -28.92 23.27
CA ASP A 607 -24.74 -28.49 23.88
C ASP A 607 -24.73 -28.50 25.42
#